data_AF-A0AAC8YEY9-F1
#
_entry.id   AF-A0AAC8YEY9-F1
#
_cell.length_a   1.000
_cell.length_b   1.000
_cell.length_c   1.000
_cell.angle_alpha   90.00
_cell.angle_beta   90.00
_cell.angle_gamma   90.00
#
_symmetry.space_group_name_H-M   'P 1'
#
loop_
_entity.id
_entity.type
_entity.pdbx_description
1 polymer ?
#
loop_
_entity_poly.entity_id
_entity_poly.type
_entity_poly.pdbx_seq_one_letter_code
_entity_poly.pdbx_strand_id
1 'polypeptide(L)'
;MVRAKARELGPMDGRADGVAARRSLTSRAGVRRCVAVGLALVMVSGMAGCGGGDAGAGGTPSVSGGASVTPSVTPTPTPSEDPLFTEAKAVYSRYLIQIVEMNKRGGGTELPPGMKAIVSGEYELAMLNLYTHTRKQGYHATQESSGRVVRVSQVAPSGSHAVSIDACMDLTALKFVDAKGKAIDNGTLRRDHFQLDRSKGSLVIVEGNSEKVTTCDT
;
A
#
# COMPACT_ATOMS: atom_id res chain seq x y z
N MET A 1 32.26 -12.72 -23.20
CA MET A 1 31.91 -13.75 -22.19
C MET A 1 32.50 -13.33 -20.86
N VAL A 2 31.67 -12.81 -19.94
CA VAL A 2 32.11 -12.37 -18.60
C VAL A 2 31.22 -13.08 -17.58
N ARG A 3 31.85 -13.92 -16.76
CA ARG A 3 31.22 -14.66 -15.65
C ARG A 3 30.98 -13.69 -14.49
N ALA A 4 29.73 -13.55 -14.05
CA ALA A 4 29.42 -12.98 -12.75
C ALA A 4 29.46 -14.10 -11.70
N LYS A 5 30.31 -13.91 -10.68
CA LYS A 5 30.54 -14.83 -9.57
C LYS A 5 29.49 -14.55 -8.48
N ALA A 6 28.62 -15.53 -8.20
CA ALA A 6 27.72 -15.49 -7.05
C ALA A 6 28.56 -15.50 -5.76
N ARG A 7 28.28 -14.57 -4.84
CA ARG A 7 28.85 -14.57 -3.49
C ARG A 7 27.77 -15.10 -2.55
N GLU A 8 28.04 -16.25 -1.96
CA GLU A 8 27.21 -16.85 -0.91
C GLU A 8 27.19 -15.94 0.32
N LEU A 9 25.99 -15.70 0.86
CA LEU A 9 25.79 -15.03 2.15
C LEU A 9 25.59 -16.12 3.20
N GLY A 10 26.57 -16.27 4.08
CA GLY A 10 26.47 -17.08 5.29
C GLY A 10 25.57 -16.42 6.35
N PRO A 11 25.22 -17.16 7.42
CA PRO A 11 24.25 -16.74 8.42
C PRO A 11 24.80 -15.61 9.30
N MET A 12 23.94 -14.62 9.57
CA MET A 12 24.24 -13.47 10.44
C MET A 12 23.83 -13.79 11.88
N ASP A 13 24.82 -14.15 12.71
CA ASP A 13 24.68 -14.12 14.17
C ASP A 13 24.90 -12.69 14.68
N GLY A 14 23.97 -12.23 15.51
CA GLY A 14 23.98 -10.90 16.09
C GLY A 14 24.96 -10.73 17.23
N ARG A 15 25.66 -9.59 17.24
CA ARG A 15 26.12 -8.95 18.49
C ARG A 15 26.37 -7.46 18.25
N ALA A 16 25.76 -6.64 19.11
CA ALA A 16 26.00 -5.22 19.22
C ALA A 16 27.34 -4.98 19.94
N ASP A 17 28.12 -4.01 19.47
CA ASP A 17 29.04 -3.20 20.29
C ASP A 17 29.33 -1.90 19.53
N GLY A 18 29.09 -0.77 20.19
CA GLY A 18 29.34 0.57 19.65
C GLY A 18 30.76 1.03 19.93
N VAL A 19 31.36 1.76 18.98
CA VAL A 19 32.43 2.74 19.25
C VAL A 19 32.34 3.85 18.19
N ALA A 20 32.33 5.09 18.67
CA ALA A 20 32.45 6.30 17.87
C ALA A 20 33.83 6.40 17.21
N ALA A 21 33.86 6.71 15.92
CA ALA A 21 35.07 7.25 15.28
C ALA A 21 34.68 8.33 14.27
N ARG A 22 34.95 9.58 14.66
CA ARG A 22 35.01 10.73 13.75
C ARG A 22 36.16 10.49 12.76
N ARG A 23 35.88 10.52 11.46
CA ARG A 23 36.86 10.90 10.43
C ARG A 23 36.19 11.74 9.35
N SER A 24 36.54 13.01 9.36
CA SER A 24 36.36 13.97 8.28
C SER A 24 37.23 13.53 7.10
N LEU A 25 36.60 13.23 5.95
CA LEU A 25 37.28 13.14 4.66
C LEU A 25 36.43 13.88 3.63
N THR A 26 36.94 15.03 3.21
CA THR A 26 36.52 15.78 2.04
C THR A 26 36.78 14.97 0.78
N SER A 27 35.75 14.69 -0.02
CA SER A 27 35.90 14.49 -1.46
C SER A 27 34.59 14.85 -2.18
N ARG A 28 34.70 15.75 -3.15
CA ARG A 28 33.63 16.19 -4.05
C ARG A 28 33.34 15.12 -5.11
N ALA A 29 32.09 15.14 -5.58
CA ALA A 29 31.53 14.53 -6.79
C ALA A 29 30.97 13.10 -6.66
N GLY A 30 29.63 13.03 -6.80
CA GLY A 30 28.93 11.83 -7.30
C GLY A 30 28.27 10.92 -6.25
N VAL A 31 27.45 11.45 -5.34
CA VAL A 31 26.69 10.60 -4.40
C VAL A 31 25.45 10.02 -5.12
N ARG A 32 25.60 8.82 -5.68
CA ARG A 32 24.47 7.88 -5.80
C ARG A 32 24.09 7.47 -4.39
N ARG A 33 23.01 8.05 -3.85
CA ARG A 33 22.40 7.57 -2.61
C ARG A 33 21.82 6.18 -2.88
N CYS A 34 22.55 5.13 -2.51
CA CYS A 34 21.97 3.82 -2.29
C CYS A 34 21.14 3.91 -1.02
N VAL A 35 19.85 4.24 -1.16
CA VAL A 35 18.88 4.12 -0.07
C VAL A 35 18.63 2.63 0.10
N ALA A 36 19.07 2.08 1.24
CA ALA A 36 18.82 0.70 1.60
C ALA A 36 17.33 0.53 1.92
N VAL A 37 16.60 -0.14 1.03
CA VAL A 37 15.22 -0.56 1.28
C VAL A 37 15.26 -1.85 2.10
N GLY A 38 14.97 -1.74 3.39
CA GLY A 38 14.80 -2.88 4.29
C GLY A 38 13.45 -3.54 4.06
N LEU A 39 13.43 -4.66 3.36
CA LEU A 39 12.22 -5.47 3.15
C LEU A 39 12.08 -6.46 4.31
N ALA A 40 11.31 -6.10 5.33
CA ALA A 40 11.06 -6.96 6.48
C ALA A 40 10.02 -8.05 6.14
N LEU A 41 10.48 -9.29 6.02
CA LEU A 41 9.65 -10.50 5.93
C LEU A 41 9.17 -10.86 7.35
N VAL A 42 7.86 -10.75 7.60
CA VAL A 42 7.28 -11.11 8.91
C VAL A 42 6.55 -12.44 8.80
N MET A 43 7.13 -13.43 9.47
CA MET A 43 6.55 -14.76 9.74
C MET A 43 5.49 -14.71 10.85
N VAL A 44 4.65 -15.76 10.82
CA VAL A 44 3.38 -16.00 11.49
C VAL A 44 3.43 -16.08 13.03
N SER A 45 2.38 -15.56 13.67
CA SER A 45 1.83 -16.13 14.93
C SER A 45 0.37 -15.72 15.08
N GLY A 46 -0.54 -16.71 15.05
CA GLY A 46 -1.98 -16.52 15.18
C GLY A 46 -2.49 -16.65 16.61
N MET A 47 -3.61 -16.01 16.89
CA MET A 47 -4.56 -16.37 17.96
C MET A 47 -5.99 -16.08 17.49
N ALA A 48 -6.91 -16.94 17.91
CA ALA A 48 -8.31 -17.05 17.50
C ALA A 48 -9.29 -16.44 18.54
N GLY A 49 -10.55 -16.20 18.11
CA GLY A 49 -11.75 -15.95 18.94
C GLY A 49 -12.60 -14.78 18.42
N CYS A 50 -13.73 -14.97 17.69
CA CYS A 50 -15.12 -15.31 18.11
C CYS A 50 -15.75 -14.23 19.03
N GLY A 51 -16.94 -13.67 18.85
CA GLY A 51 -18.08 -13.85 17.94
C GLY A 51 -19.32 -13.09 18.48
N GLY A 52 -20.42 -13.07 17.71
CA GLY A 52 -21.80 -12.68 18.12
C GLY A 52 -22.16 -11.19 17.91
N GLY A 53 -23.35 -10.78 17.48
CA GLY A 53 -24.65 -11.44 17.25
C GLY A 53 -25.73 -10.33 17.13
N ASP A 54 -26.81 -10.63 16.41
CA ASP A 54 -27.79 -9.75 15.76
C ASP A 54 -28.86 -9.00 16.60
N ALA A 55 -29.41 -7.97 15.94
CA ALA A 55 -30.82 -7.54 15.80
C ALA A 55 -31.68 -7.05 16.99
N GLY A 56 -32.48 -6.02 16.71
CA GLY A 56 -33.69 -5.67 17.49
C GLY A 56 -34.35 -4.36 17.06
N ALA A 57 -35.52 -4.46 16.44
CA ALA A 57 -36.30 -3.39 15.80
C ALA A 57 -37.18 -2.58 16.77
N GLY A 58 -37.70 -1.44 16.28
CA GLY A 58 -39.10 -1.04 16.53
C GLY A 58 -39.36 0.39 17.00
N GLY A 59 -40.19 1.11 16.24
CA GLY A 59 -41.23 1.99 16.79
C GLY A 59 -41.07 3.51 16.56
N THR A 60 -41.71 4.01 15.51
CA THR A 60 -42.20 5.41 15.41
C THR A 60 -43.61 5.49 16.05
N PRO A 61 -44.07 6.65 16.55
CA PRO A 61 -44.89 7.50 15.67
C PRO A 61 -44.73 9.04 15.83
N SER A 62 -45.11 9.71 14.74
CA SER A 62 -45.57 11.07 14.47
C SER A 62 -45.80 12.11 15.59
N VAL A 63 -45.55 13.41 15.29
CA VAL A 63 -46.58 14.40 14.85
C VAL A 63 -45.98 15.82 14.72
N SER A 64 -46.23 16.42 13.54
CA SER A 64 -46.52 17.82 13.15
C SER A 64 -45.94 19.06 13.86
N GLY A 65 -45.40 19.98 13.04
CA GLY A 65 -45.80 21.40 13.09
C GLY A 65 -44.69 22.46 13.10
N GLY A 66 -44.59 23.25 12.01
CA GLY A 66 -44.36 24.70 12.10
C GLY A 66 -43.02 25.27 11.64
N ALA A 67 -43.13 26.30 10.79
CA ALA A 67 -42.14 27.30 10.38
C ALA A 67 -41.09 26.89 9.32
N SER A 68 -41.44 27.21 8.07
CA SER A 68 -40.50 27.43 6.97
C SER A 68 -39.64 28.65 7.30
N VAL A 69 -38.42 28.41 7.78
CA VAL A 69 -37.34 29.39 7.77
C VAL A 69 -36.42 28.90 6.67
N THR A 70 -36.38 29.59 5.53
CA THR A 70 -35.39 29.32 4.49
C THR A 70 -34.05 29.83 5.02
N PRO A 71 -33.07 29.00 5.44
CA PRO A 71 -31.73 29.52 5.63
C PRO A 71 -31.20 29.84 4.23
N SER A 72 -30.89 31.10 3.99
CA SER A 72 -29.97 31.46 2.91
C SER A 72 -28.61 30.89 3.30
N VAL A 73 -28.39 29.61 2.98
CA VAL A 73 -27.08 28.98 3.07
C VAL A 73 -26.27 29.59 1.94
N THR A 74 -25.63 30.72 2.22
CA THR A 74 -24.51 31.15 1.38
C THR A 74 -23.51 29.99 1.45
N PRO A 75 -23.22 29.30 0.32
CA PRO A 75 -22.24 28.22 0.35
C PRO A 75 -20.91 28.89 0.71
N THR A 76 -20.48 28.68 1.95
CA THR A 76 -19.08 28.91 2.29
C THR A 76 -18.29 28.02 1.32
N PRO A 77 -17.37 28.57 0.52
CA PRO A 77 -16.56 27.74 -0.34
C PRO A 77 -15.76 26.80 0.57
N THR A 78 -16.18 25.55 0.65
CA THR A 78 -15.31 24.48 1.13
C THR A 78 -14.03 24.60 0.29
N PRO A 79 -12.84 24.71 0.89
CA PRO A 79 -11.62 24.75 0.10
C PRO A 79 -11.62 23.52 -0.80
N SER A 80 -11.65 23.77 -2.13
CA SER A 80 -11.59 22.69 -3.11
C SER A 80 -10.29 21.94 -2.86
N GLU A 81 -10.39 20.63 -2.70
CA GLU A 81 -9.22 19.77 -2.61
C GLU A 81 -8.32 19.98 -3.84
N ASP A 82 -6.99 19.94 -3.63
CA ASP A 82 -6.02 20.05 -4.71
C ASP A 82 -6.34 19.03 -5.83
N PRO A 83 -6.52 19.47 -7.09
CA PRO A 83 -6.79 18.57 -8.20
C PRO A 83 -5.76 17.45 -8.35
N LEU A 84 -4.48 17.73 -8.03
CA LEU A 84 -3.41 16.74 -8.12
C LEU A 84 -3.54 15.68 -7.03
N PHE A 85 -3.96 16.08 -5.82
CA PHE A 85 -4.26 15.14 -4.75
C PHE A 85 -5.52 14.33 -5.02
N THR A 86 -6.55 14.94 -5.63
CA THR A 86 -7.75 14.23 -6.11
C THR A 86 -7.38 13.12 -7.09
N GLU A 87 -6.51 13.42 -8.06
CA GLU A 87 -5.99 12.43 -9.01
C GLU A 87 -5.17 11.33 -8.31
N ALA A 88 -4.33 11.68 -7.33
CA ALA A 88 -3.56 10.72 -6.54
C ALA A 88 -4.45 9.71 -5.80
N LYS A 89 -5.55 10.16 -5.19
CA LYS A 89 -6.53 9.25 -4.57
C LYS A 89 -7.19 8.31 -5.59
N ALA A 90 -7.46 8.80 -6.80
CA ALA A 90 -8.00 7.95 -7.87
C ALA A 90 -6.98 6.90 -8.32
N VAL A 91 -5.71 7.28 -8.46
CA VAL A 91 -4.59 6.35 -8.76
C VAL A 91 -4.48 5.29 -7.66
N TYR A 92 -4.48 5.69 -6.39
CA TYR A 92 -4.38 4.77 -5.26
C TYR A 92 -5.58 3.81 -5.14
N SER A 93 -6.78 4.30 -5.43
CA SER A 93 -7.98 3.45 -5.47
C SER A 93 -7.88 2.38 -6.57
N ARG A 94 -7.37 2.75 -7.75
CA ARG A 94 -7.08 1.78 -8.82
C ARG A 94 -5.97 0.80 -8.43
N TYR A 95 -4.96 1.28 -7.70
CA TYR A 95 -3.86 0.47 -7.19
C TYR A 95 -4.36 -0.65 -6.26
N LEU A 96 -5.27 -0.34 -5.34
CA LEU A 96 -5.95 -1.35 -4.52
C LEU A 96 -6.65 -2.42 -5.38
N ILE A 97 -7.47 -2.00 -6.35
CA ILE A 97 -8.19 -2.93 -7.24
C ILE A 97 -7.21 -3.90 -7.91
N GLN A 98 -6.13 -3.37 -8.46
CA GLN A 98 -5.14 -4.19 -9.16
C GLN A 98 -4.38 -5.14 -8.21
N ILE A 99 -4.09 -4.72 -6.97
CA ILE A 99 -3.49 -5.60 -5.96
C ILE A 99 -4.42 -6.76 -5.62
N VAL A 100 -5.69 -6.48 -5.33
CA VAL A 100 -6.66 -7.52 -4.97
C VAL A 100 -6.76 -8.55 -6.08
N GLU A 101 -6.91 -8.09 -7.33
CA GLU A 101 -6.96 -8.97 -8.51
C GLU A 101 -5.68 -9.78 -8.72
N MET A 102 -4.51 -9.17 -8.54
CA MET A 102 -3.23 -9.89 -8.64
C MET A 102 -3.06 -10.96 -7.56
N ASN A 103 -3.52 -10.69 -6.33
CA ASN A 103 -3.51 -11.67 -5.26
C ASN A 103 -4.46 -12.83 -5.55
N LYS A 104 -5.66 -12.56 -6.08
CA LYS A 104 -6.61 -13.61 -6.51
C LYS A 104 -6.06 -14.52 -7.60
N ARG A 105 -5.26 -13.96 -8.52
CA ARG A 105 -4.57 -14.72 -9.58
C ARG A 105 -3.37 -15.51 -9.07
N GLY A 106 -2.93 -15.31 -7.83
CA GLY A 106 -1.71 -15.90 -7.29
C GLY A 106 -0.44 -15.28 -7.87
N GLY A 107 -0.47 -14.00 -8.27
CA GLY A 107 0.65 -13.32 -8.91
C GLY A 107 0.73 -13.56 -10.42
N GLY A 108 1.92 -13.31 -10.99
CA GLY A 108 2.11 -13.32 -12.45
C GLY A 108 3.57 -13.00 -12.84
N THR A 109 3.95 -13.34 -14.07
CA THR A 109 5.25 -12.95 -14.66
C THR A 109 5.20 -11.63 -15.41
N GLU A 110 4.05 -10.98 -15.41
CA GLU A 110 3.84 -9.65 -15.98
C GLU A 110 2.83 -8.90 -15.12
N LEU A 111 2.94 -7.57 -15.09
CA LEU A 111 1.89 -6.73 -14.52
C LEU A 111 0.73 -6.56 -15.51
N PRO A 112 -0.53 -6.61 -15.03
CA PRO A 112 -1.69 -6.40 -15.88
C PRO A 112 -1.69 -4.96 -16.42
N PRO A 113 -2.33 -4.70 -17.57
CA PRO A 113 -2.39 -3.36 -18.17
C PRO A 113 -2.90 -2.29 -17.20
N GLY A 114 -3.89 -2.64 -16.36
CA GLY A 114 -4.43 -1.73 -15.36
C GLY A 114 -3.40 -1.30 -14.31
N MET A 115 -2.48 -2.19 -13.92
CA MET A 115 -1.37 -1.84 -13.02
C MET A 115 -0.30 -1.03 -13.77
N LYS A 116 0.10 -1.44 -14.98
CA LYS A 116 1.09 -0.72 -15.81
C LYS A 116 0.66 0.72 -16.15
N ALA A 117 -0.63 1.01 -16.10
CA ALA A 117 -1.17 2.35 -16.31
C ALA A 117 -1.01 3.29 -15.10
N ILE A 118 -0.72 2.75 -13.90
CA ILE A 118 -0.73 3.51 -12.64
C ILE A 118 0.57 3.39 -11.85
N VAL A 119 1.51 2.56 -12.28
CA VAL A 119 2.87 2.48 -11.72
C VAL A 119 3.90 2.69 -12.83
N SER A 120 5.09 3.16 -12.45
CA SER A 120 6.22 3.26 -13.37
C SER A 120 7.55 3.16 -12.62
N GLY A 121 8.65 3.27 -13.36
CA GLY A 121 10.01 3.31 -12.81
C GLY A 121 10.36 2.10 -11.96
N GLU A 122 11.12 2.33 -10.90
CA GLU A 122 11.58 1.28 -9.99
C GLU A 122 10.43 0.61 -9.24
N TYR A 123 9.35 1.34 -8.97
CA TYR A 123 8.19 0.78 -8.29
C TYR A 123 7.45 -0.27 -9.15
N GLU A 124 7.38 -0.05 -10.47
CA GLU A 124 6.87 -1.06 -11.41
C GLU A 124 7.69 -2.36 -11.35
N LEU A 125 9.03 -2.24 -11.35
CA LEU A 125 9.93 -3.38 -11.27
C LEU A 125 9.78 -4.13 -9.92
N ALA A 126 9.67 -3.39 -8.82
CA ALA A 126 9.46 -3.97 -7.49
C ALA A 126 8.14 -4.78 -7.44
N MET A 127 7.06 -4.22 -7.99
CA MET A 127 5.75 -4.88 -8.07
C MET A 127 5.79 -6.14 -8.93
N LEU A 128 6.47 -6.09 -10.08
CA LEU A 128 6.65 -7.25 -10.94
C LEU A 128 7.42 -8.38 -10.22
N ASN A 129 8.50 -8.03 -9.53
CA ASN A 129 9.31 -8.99 -8.78
C ASN A 129 8.50 -9.64 -7.65
N LEU A 130 7.74 -8.84 -6.89
CA LEU A 130 6.84 -9.33 -5.85
C LEU A 130 5.87 -10.38 -6.39
N TYR A 131 5.12 -10.05 -7.44
CA TYR A 131 4.10 -10.96 -7.95
C TYR A 131 4.66 -12.14 -8.74
N THR A 132 5.86 -12.01 -9.31
CA THR A 132 6.59 -13.16 -9.86
C THR A 132 6.99 -14.11 -8.74
N HIS A 133 7.40 -13.58 -7.58
CA HIS A 133 7.71 -14.39 -6.41
C HIS A 133 6.45 -15.08 -5.85
N THR A 134 5.34 -14.35 -5.67
CA THR A 134 4.06 -14.91 -5.24
C THR A 134 3.63 -16.09 -6.12
N ARG A 135 3.76 -15.96 -7.45
CA ARG A 135 3.45 -17.03 -8.40
C ARG A 135 4.26 -18.30 -8.14
N LYS A 136 5.54 -18.15 -7.80
CA LYS A 136 6.43 -19.30 -7.51
C LYS A 136 6.02 -20.03 -6.22
N GLN A 137 5.44 -19.31 -5.25
CA GLN A 137 4.97 -19.90 -4.01
C GLN A 137 3.66 -20.69 -4.16
N GLY A 138 2.88 -20.42 -5.21
CA GLY A 138 1.70 -21.21 -5.55
C GLY A 138 0.49 -21.01 -4.64
N TYR A 139 0.51 -20.00 -3.76
CA TYR A 139 -0.68 -19.56 -3.03
C TYR A 139 -1.37 -18.39 -3.75
N HIS A 140 -2.66 -18.24 -3.50
CA HIS A 140 -3.50 -17.17 -4.05
C HIS A 140 -4.59 -16.77 -3.06
N ALA A 141 -5.17 -15.59 -3.24
CA ALA A 141 -6.35 -15.17 -2.49
C ALA A 141 -7.62 -15.82 -3.08
N THR A 142 -8.61 -16.15 -2.24
CA THR A 142 -9.90 -16.68 -2.72
C THR A 142 -10.67 -15.64 -3.53
N GLN A 143 -11.67 -16.07 -4.30
CA GLN A 143 -12.43 -15.16 -5.18
C GLN A 143 -13.28 -14.16 -4.39
N GLU A 144 -13.71 -14.51 -3.18
CA GLU A 144 -14.48 -13.66 -2.25
C GLU A 144 -13.60 -12.62 -1.55
N SER A 145 -12.27 -12.74 -1.69
CA SER A 145 -11.33 -11.82 -1.09
C SER A 145 -11.54 -10.39 -1.58
N SER A 146 -11.37 -9.43 -0.68
CA SER A 146 -11.53 -8.01 -0.97
C SER A 146 -10.56 -7.17 -0.15
N GLY A 147 -10.53 -5.87 -0.44
CA GLY A 147 -9.82 -4.88 0.35
C GLY A 147 -10.50 -3.53 0.23
N ARG A 148 -10.17 -2.61 1.13
CA ARG A 148 -10.67 -1.23 1.06
C ARG A 148 -9.57 -0.24 1.41
N VAL A 149 -9.66 0.94 0.81
CA VAL A 149 -8.88 2.10 1.26
C VAL A 149 -9.53 2.61 2.54
N VAL A 150 -8.74 2.76 3.60
CA VAL A 150 -9.19 3.29 4.89
C VAL A 150 -8.95 4.80 4.96
N ARG A 151 -7.75 5.23 4.56
CA ARG A 151 -7.36 6.64 4.51
C ARG A 151 -6.40 6.89 3.36
N VAL A 152 -6.48 8.09 2.79
CA VAL A 152 -5.42 8.68 1.97
C VAL A 152 -5.23 10.11 2.43
N SER A 153 -4.01 10.48 2.75
CA SER A 153 -3.62 11.81 3.19
C SER A 153 -2.49 12.32 2.31
N GLN A 154 -2.53 13.60 1.95
CA GLN A 154 -1.41 14.24 1.27
C GLN A 154 -0.29 14.48 2.29
N VAL A 155 0.93 14.18 1.90
CA VAL A 155 2.14 14.45 2.68
C VAL A 155 3.15 15.22 1.84
N ALA A 156 4.17 15.79 2.48
CA ALA A 156 5.21 16.52 1.77
C ALA A 156 5.95 15.56 0.82
N PRO A 157 6.05 15.86 -0.48
CA PRO A 157 6.79 15.02 -1.42
C PRO A 157 8.27 15.03 -1.08
N SER A 158 8.92 13.88 -1.23
CA SER A 158 10.38 13.82 -1.16
C SER A 158 10.98 14.31 -2.48
N GLY A 159 12.08 15.06 -2.42
CA GLY A 159 12.76 15.50 -3.63
C GLY A 159 11.87 16.36 -4.55
N SER A 160 11.82 16.01 -5.83
CA SER A 160 11.10 16.78 -6.87
C SER A 160 9.81 16.13 -7.34
N HIS A 161 9.21 15.24 -6.54
CA HIS A 161 7.98 14.56 -6.94
C HIS A 161 6.79 15.52 -6.96
N ALA A 162 5.83 15.25 -7.85
CA ALA A 162 4.66 16.10 -8.05
C ALA A 162 3.72 16.08 -6.84
N VAL A 163 3.44 14.89 -6.28
CA VAL A 163 2.62 14.72 -5.08
C VAL A 163 3.04 13.47 -4.32
N SER A 164 2.86 13.48 -3.01
CA SER A 164 3.04 12.30 -2.17
C SER A 164 1.83 12.05 -1.30
N ILE A 165 1.56 10.77 -1.06
CA ILE A 165 0.47 10.31 -0.20
C ILE A 165 1.01 9.37 0.86
N ASP A 166 0.46 9.50 2.06
CA ASP A 166 0.43 8.44 3.06
C ASP A 166 -0.99 7.85 3.05
N ALA A 167 -1.07 6.54 2.90
CA ALA A 167 -2.34 5.88 2.70
C ALA A 167 -2.40 4.55 3.45
N CYS A 168 -3.57 4.23 3.97
CA CYS A 168 -3.81 2.96 4.65
C CYS A 168 -4.88 2.16 3.92
N MET A 169 -4.62 0.87 3.73
CA MET A 169 -5.60 -0.11 3.28
C MET A 169 -5.88 -1.14 4.36
N ASP A 170 -7.12 -1.62 4.38
CA ASP A 170 -7.49 -2.84 5.06
C ASP A 170 -7.58 -3.97 4.04
N LEU A 171 -6.66 -4.93 4.16
CA LEU A 171 -6.61 -6.15 3.34
C LEU A 171 -6.89 -7.41 4.18
N THR A 172 -7.43 -7.28 5.40
CA THR A 172 -7.74 -8.42 6.30
C THR A 172 -8.80 -9.37 5.72
N ALA A 173 -9.57 -8.89 4.75
CA ALA A 173 -10.51 -9.66 3.96
C ALA A 173 -9.86 -10.45 2.80
N LEU A 174 -8.54 -10.37 2.60
CA LEU A 174 -7.83 -11.31 1.74
C LEU A 174 -7.64 -12.65 2.47
N LYS A 175 -8.12 -13.74 1.87
CA LYS A 175 -8.00 -15.10 2.39
C LYS A 175 -7.07 -15.90 1.48
N PHE A 176 -5.87 -16.23 1.94
CA PHE A 176 -4.88 -16.93 1.14
C PHE A 176 -4.99 -18.44 1.32
N VAL A 177 -4.97 -19.16 0.20
CA VAL A 177 -5.01 -20.61 0.13
C VAL A 177 -3.86 -21.14 -0.75
N ASP A 178 -3.42 -22.37 -0.49
CA ASP A 178 -2.47 -23.07 -1.35
C ASP A 178 -3.14 -23.60 -2.63
N ALA A 179 -2.36 -24.26 -3.48
CA ALA A 179 -2.85 -24.86 -4.73
C ALA A 179 -3.96 -25.93 -4.53
N LYS A 180 -4.12 -26.47 -3.31
CA LYS A 180 -5.16 -27.45 -2.96
C LYS A 180 -6.37 -26.79 -2.28
N GLY A 181 -6.37 -25.47 -2.15
CA GLY A 181 -7.42 -24.73 -1.45
C GLY A 181 -7.30 -24.75 0.07
N LYS A 182 -6.19 -25.25 0.63
CA LYS A 182 -5.98 -25.22 2.08
C LYS A 182 -5.60 -23.81 2.51
N ALA A 183 -6.26 -23.30 3.56
CA ALA A 183 -5.94 -22.00 4.13
C ALA A 183 -4.47 -21.91 4.56
N ILE A 184 -3.83 -20.79 4.21
CA ILE A 184 -2.44 -20.46 4.55
C ILE A 184 -2.39 -19.28 5.52
N ASP A 185 -3.03 -18.16 5.16
CA ASP A 185 -3.02 -16.95 5.99
C ASP A 185 -4.15 -15.99 5.57
N ASN A 186 -4.26 -14.87 6.29
CA ASN A 186 -5.09 -13.73 5.94
C ASN A 186 -4.23 -12.52 5.56
N GLY A 187 -4.79 -11.59 4.81
CA GLY A 187 -4.17 -10.28 4.64
C GLY A 187 -4.19 -9.45 5.93
N THR A 188 -3.62 -8.25 5.86
CA THR A 188 -3.33 -7.41 7.02
C THR A 188 -3.72 -5.96 6.74
N LEU A 189 -3.67 -5.10 7.76
CA LEU A 189 -3.65 -3.66 7.50
C LEU A 189 -2.28 -3.28 6.94
N ARG A 190 -2.28 -2.39 5.95
CA ARG A 190 -1.07 -1.94 5.28
C ARG A 190 -1.06 -0.43 5.17
N ARG A 191 0.05 0.19 5.58
CA ARG A 191 0.34 1.61 5.29
C ARG A 191 1.31 1.69 4.13
N ASP A 192 1.01 2.57 3.20
CA ASP A 192 1.76 2.83 1.98
C ASP A 192 2.16 4.31 1.97
N HIS A 193 3.45 4.60 1.79
CA HIS A 193 3.94 5.96 1.58
C HIS A 193 4.48 6.07 0.15
N PHE A 194 3.73 6.74 -0.72
CA PHE A 194 3.99 6.76 -2.15
C PHE A 194 4.35 8.15 -2.67
N GLN A 195 5.25 8.16 -3.64
CA GLN A 195 5.60 9.31 -4.46
C GLN A 195 4.98 9.13 -5.84
N LEU A 196 4.34 10.17 -6.35
CA LEU A 196 3.68 10.14 -7.65
C LEU A 196 4.16 11.28 -8.54
N ASP A 197 4.36 10.95 -9.81
CA ASP A 197 4.79 11.87 -10.85
C ASP A 197 3.93 11.76 -12.11
N ARG A 198 3.97 12.82 -12.93
CA ARG A 198 3.33 12.81 -14.24
C ARG A 198 4.14 11.94 -15.21
N SER A 199 3.49 10.94 -15.78
CA SER A 199 4.01 10.13 -16.87
C SER A 199 2.98 10.05 -17.98
N LYS A 200 3.36 10.45 -19.20
CA LYS A 200 2.48 10.42 -20.38
C LYS A 200 1.11 11.09 -20.15
N GLY A 201 1.10 12.19 -19.38
CA GLY A 201 -0.09 12.99 -19.10
C GLY A 201 -0.95 12.51 -17.91
N SER A 202 -0.67 11.34 -17.33
CA SER A 202 -1.38 10.83 -16.14
C SER A 202 -0.45 10.76 -14.94
N LEU A 203 -1.01 10.86 -13.74
CA LEU A 203 -0.27 10.62 -12.51
C LEU A 203 -0.04 9.10 -12.31
N VAL A 204 1.19 8.72 -11.94
CA VAL A 204 1.57 7.31 -11.66
C VAL A 204 2.41 7.23 -10.40
N ILE A 205 2.36 6.10 -9.70
CA ILE A 205 3.25 5.80 -8.55
C ILE A 205 4.64 5.43 -9.11
N VAL A 206 5.66 6.19 -8.73
CA VAL A 206 7.04 6.01 -9.22
C VAL A 206 7.99 5.48 -8.15
N GLU A 207 7.70 5.75 -6.89
CA GLU A 207 8.43 5.28 -5.73
C GLU A 207 7.45 5.05 -4.58
N GLY A 208 7.76 4.08 -3.72
CA GLY A 208 6.90 3.76 -2.61
C GLY A 208 7.49 2.73 -1.67
N ASN A 209 7.06 2.79 -0.41
CA ASN A 209 7.22 1.70 0.53
C ASN A 209 5.85 1.29 1.07
N SER A 210 5.80 0.08 1.59
CA SER A 210 4.61 -0.51 2.17
C SER A 210 5.01 -1.26 3.43
N GLU A 211 4.24 -1.10 4.49
CA GLU A 211 4.47 -1.76 5.77
C GLU A 211 3.17 -2.34 6.34
N LYS A 212 3.31 -3.50 6.99
CA LYS A 212 2.23 -4.08 7.78
C LYS A 212 2.07 -3.24 9.05
N VAL A 213 0.84 -2.82 9.32
CA VAL A 213 0.48 -2.06 10.53
C VAL A 213 -0.58 -2.80 11.33
N THR A 214 -0.72 -2.44 12.62
CA THR A 214 -1.76 -2.97 13.50
C THR A 214 -2.99 -2.07 13.55
N THR A 215 -2.84 -0.78 13.28
CA THR A 215 -3.93 0.17 13.11
C THR A 215 -3.67 1.07 11.90
N CYS A 216 -4.74 1.63 11.35
CA CYS A 216 -4.67 2.66 10.32
C CYS A 216 -4.75 4.06 10.93
N ASP A 217 -4.24 4.27 12.15
CA ASP A 217 -4.28 5.59 12.79
C ASP A 217 -3.13 6.47 12.30
N THR A 218 -3.46 7.72 11.98
CA THR A 218 -2.64 8.87 11.49
C THR A 218 -1.53 8.64 10.46
#